data_AF-A0A433VK00-F1
#
_entry.id   AF-A0A433VK00-F1
#
_cell.length_a   1.000
_cell.length_b   1.000
_cell.length_c   1.000
_cell.angle_alpha   90.00
_cell.angle_beta   90.00
_cell.angle_gamma   90.00
#
_symmetry.space_group_name_H-M   'P 1'
#
loop_
_entity.id
_entity.type
_entity.pdbx_description
1 polymer ?
#
loop_
_entity_poly.entity_id
_entity_poly.type
_entity_poly.pdbx_seq_one_letter_code
_entity_poly.pdbx_strand_id
1 'polypeptide(L)'
;MGGWLTVFFNYFLVPGLVWTVVSLIDGTTELAIGAHFANNIGGNLLIGVAESAVTAPTLFTISKFHATYTALSMLVVVPIFLAIAYGVFKQKSPQSVSQSHQKGRW
;
A
#
# COMPACT_ATOMS: atom_id res chain seq x y z
N MET A 1 5.53 -20.00 16.51
CA MET A 1 4.48 -19.49 17.43
C MET A 1 3.86 -18.26 16.76
N GLY A 2 2.77 -18.42 16.02
CA GLY A 2 2.10 -17.32 15.31
C GLY A 2 0.77 -17.04 15.99
N GLY A 3 0.78 -16.15 16.98
CA GLY A 3 -0.43 -15.77 17.73
C GLY A 3 -1.20 -14.65 17.04
N TRP A 4 -2.35 -14.30 17.60
CA TRP A 4 -3.20 -13.19 17.14
C TRP A 4 -2.41 -11.87 16.99
N LEU A 5 -1.38 -11.65 17.82
CA LEU A 5 -0.46 -10.52 17.70
C LEU A 5 0.31 -10.51 16.37
N THR A 6 0.82 -11.65 15.90
CA THR A 6 1.52 -11.74 14.62
C THR A 6 0.59 -11.39 13.45
N VAL A 7 -0.66 -11.84 13.52
CA VAL A 7 -1.69 -11.49 12.54
C VAL A 7 -1.98 -9.99 12.61
N PHE A 8 -2.18 -9.45 13.81
CA PHE A 8 -2.44 -8.03 14.03
C PHE A 8 -1.35 -7.14 13.43
N PHE A 9 -0.09 -7.41 13.72
CA PHE A 9 1.01 -6.61 13.20
C PHE A 9 1.17 -6.75 11.68
N ASN A 10 1.16 -7.97 11.15
CA ASN A 10 1.47 -8.21 9.73
C ASN A 10 0.31 -7.87 8.79
N TYR A 11 -0.95 -8.04 9.21
CA TYR A 11 -2.11 -7.81 8.36
C TYR A 11 -2.83 -6.50 8.62
N PHE A 12 -2.77 -5.96 9.85
CA PHE A 12 -3.52 -4.75 10.19
C PHE A 12 -2.61 -3.55 10.39
N LEU A 13 -1.68 -3.62 11.34
CA LEU A 13 -0.92 -2.44 11.76
C LEU A 13 0.08 -1.98 10.69
N VAL A 14 0.92 -2.89 10.18
CA VAL A 14 1.94 -2.53 9.18
C VAL A 14 1.31 -2.08 7.87
N PRO A 15 0.35 -2.82 7.27
CA PRO A 15 -0.30 -2.36 6.04
C PRO A 15 -1.10 -1.07 6.25
N GLY A 16 -1.82 -0.94 7.37
CA GLY A 16 -2.60 0.26 7.71
C GLY A 16 -1.74 1.52 7.84
N LEU A 17 -0.56 1.39 8.43
CA LEU A 17 0.41 2.50 8.53
C LEU A 17 0.94 2.92 7.15
N VAL A 18 1.23 1.94 6.27
CA VAL A 18 1.66 2.22 4.89
C VAL A 18 0.58 3.02 4.15
N TRP A 19 -0.69 2.61 4.23
CA TRP A 19 -1.79 3.35 3.59
C TRP A 19 -1.95 4.76 4.16
N THR A 20 -1.78 4.93 5.46
CA THR A 20 -1.82 6.25 6.10
C THR A 20 -0.71 7.18 5.57
N VAL A 21 0.52 6.67 5.43
CA VAL A 21 1.63 7.43 4.85
C VAL A 21 1.36 7.82 3.40
N VAL A 22 0.78 6.91 2.61
CA VAL A 22 0.39 7.18 1.21
C VAL A 22 -0.65 8.30 1.15
N SER A 23 -1.67 8.27 2.01
CA SER A 23 -2.66 9.35 2.08
C SER A 23 -2.06 10.70 2.46
N LEU A 24 -1.07 10.70 3.36
CA LEU A 24 -0.35 11.91 3.76
C LEU A 24 0.52 12.47 2.62
N ILE A 25 1.09 11.63 1.77
CA ILE A 25 1.91 12.04 0.61
C ILE A 25 1.05 12.65 -0.49
N ASP A 26 -0.09 12.04 -0.79
CA ASP A 26 -1.01 12.45 -1.86
C ASP A 26 -1.98 13.57 -1.43
N GLY A 27 -2.14 13.77 -0.12
CA GLY A 27 -3.08 14.75 0.45
C GLY A 27 -4.54 14.33 0.36
N THR A 28 -4.80 13.10 -0.11
CA THR A 28 -6.15 12.51 -0.22
C THR A 28 -6.14 11.05 0.25
N THR A 29 -7.31 10.48 0.51
CA THR A 29 -7.45 9.06 0.85
C THR A 29 -7.59 8.16 -0.39
N GLU A 30 -7.77 8.76 -1.58
CA GLU A 30 -8.19 8.05 -2.79
C GLU A 30 -7.08 7.11 -3.31
N LEU A 31 -5.83 7.59 -3.34
CA LEU A 31 -4.68 6.78 -3.75
C LEU A 31 -4.45 5.58 -2.81
N ALA A 32 -4.61 5.78 -1.50
CA ALA A 32 -4.46 4.71 -0.52
C ALA A 32 -5.57 3.64 -0.64
N ILE A 33 -6.82 4.06 -0.86
CA ILE A 33 -7.95 3.13 -1.07
C ILE A 33 -7.76 2.36 -2.38
N GLY A 34 -7.43 3.05 -3.47
CA GLY A 34 -7.22 2.44 -4.79
C GLY A 34 -6.07 1.43 -4.78
N ALA A 35 -4.95 1.79 -4.15
CA ALA A 35 -3.79 0.89 -4.05
C ALA A 35 -4.07 -0.32 -3.13
N HIS A 36 -4.80 -0.15 -2.03
CA HIS A 36 -5.23 -1.27 -1.19
C HIS A 36 -6.16 -2.23 -1.94
N PHE A 37 -7.14 -1.68 -2.67
CA PHE A 37 -8.05 -2.45 -3.50
C PHE A 37 -7.31 -3.22 -4.60
N ALA A 38 -6.40 -2.56 -5.33
CA ALA A 38 -5.56 -3.19 -6.35
C ALA A 38 -4.68 -4.31 -5.77
N ASN A 39 -4.11 -4.10 -4.58
CA ASN A 39 -3.33 -5.13 -3.89
C ASN A 39 -4.17 -6.36 -3.55
N ASN A 40 -5.40 -6.18 -3.05
CA ASN A 40 -6.28 -7.29 -2.72
C ASN A 40 -6.78 -8.06 -3.96
N ILE A 41 -7.10 -7.37 -5.06
CA ILE A 41 -7.49 -8.04 -6.32
C ILE A 41 -6.29 -8.74 -6.95
N GLY A 42 -5.16 -8.04 -7.06
CA GLY A 42 -3.94 -8.60 -7.64
C GLY A 42 -3.48 -9.84 -6.88
N GLY A 43 -3.47 -9.80 -5.54
CA GLY A 43 -3.16 -10.96 -4.72
C GLY A 43 -4.08 -12.15 -4.99
N ASN A 44 -5.40 -11.93 -4.97
CA ASN A 44 -6.39 -13.00 -5.13
C ASN A 44 -6.51 -13.55 -6.56
N LEU A 45 -6.16 -12.77 -7.59
CA LEU A 45 -6.26 -13.19 -8.99
C LEU A 45 -4.94 -13.75 -9.53
N LEU A 46 -3.80 -13.20 -9.10
CA LEU A 46 -2.50 -13.63 -9.61
C LEU A 46 -1.98 -14.85 -8.86
N ILE A 47 -2.27 -14.96 -7.56
CA ILE A 47 -1.60 -15.94 -6.69
C ILE A 47 -2.63 -16.76 -5.89
N GLY A 48 -2.80 -18.02 -6.28
CA GLY A 48 -3.53 -19.01 -5.51
C GLY A 48 -2.59 -19.75 -4.57
N VAL A 49 -2.94 -19.86 -3.29
CA VAL A 49 -2.26 -20.77 -2.35
C VAL A 49 -3.12 -22.03 -2.23
N ALA A 50 -2.51 -23.21 -2.26
CA ALA A 50 -3.23 -24.49 -2.25
C ALA A 50 -4.17 -24.67 -1.03
N GLU A 51 -3.93 -23.96 0.07
CA GLU A 51 -4.78 -23.94 1.28
C GLU A 51 -5.48 -22.58 1.50
N SER A 52 -5.65 -21.77 0.45
CA SER A 52 -6.31 -20.47 0.56
C SER A 52 -7.79 -20.62 0.94
N ALA A 53 -8.26 -19.78 1.87
CA ALA A 53 -9.68 -19.68 2.21
C ALA A 53 -10.54 -19.13 1.04
N VAL A 54 -9.90 -18.47 0.08
CA VAL A 54 -10.53 -17.94 -1.14
C VAL A 54 -10.19 -18.87 -2.30
N THR A 55 -11.16 -19.68 -2.73
CA THR A 55 -11.10 -20.51 -3.94
C THR A 55 -11.52 -19.69 -5.15
N ALA A 56 -10.65 -18.80 -5.62
CA ALA A 56 -10.80 -18.11 -6.90
C ALA A 56 -9.83 -18.71 -7.94
N PRO A 57 -10.19 -18.74 -9.23
CA PRO A 57 -9.24 -19.06 -10.29
C PRO A 57 -8.07 -18.07 -10.26
N THR A 58 -6.84 -18.58 -10.21
CA THR A 58 -5.64 -17.75 -10.14
C THR A 58 -4.70 -18.05 -11.30
N LEU A 59 -3.89 -17.06 -11.70
CA LEU A 59 -2.94 -17.23 -12.81
C LEU A 59 -1.73 -18.10 -12.42
N PHE A 60 -1.31 -18.06 -11.16
CA PHE A 60 -0.20 -18.85 -10.64
C PHE A 60 -0.58 -19.51 -9.30
N THR A 61 -0.18 -20.76 -9.12
CA THR A 61 -0.43 -21.51 -7.88
C THR A 61 0.88 -21.77 -7.13
N ILE A 62 0.91 -21.41 -5.85
CA ILE A 62 2.05 -21.71 -4.97
C ILE A 62 1.68 -22.90 -4.07
N SER A 63 2.49 -23.96 -4.12
CA SER A 63 2.27 -25.18 -3.32
C SER A 63 2.46 -24.97 -1.82
N LYS A 64 3.36 -24.05 -1.41
CA LYS A 64 3.60 -23.71 -0.01
C LYS A 64 3.78 -22.22 0.15
N PHE A 65 3.04 -21.64 1.09
CA PHE A 65 3.22 -20.24 1.47
C PHE A 65 4.41 -20.10 2.42
N HIS A 66 5.45 -19.39 1.99
CA HIS A 66 6.61 -19.08 2.83
C HIS A 66 6.48 -17.68 3.41
N ALA A 67 5.94 -17.56 4.62
CA ALA A 67 5.70 -16.27 5.28
C ALA A 67 6.97 -15.40 5.38
N THR A 68 8.14 -16.00 5.62
CA THR A 68 9.42 -15.29 5.68
C THR A 68 9.80 -14.66 4.34
N TYR A 69 9.56 -15.37 3.23
CA TYR A 69 9.85 -14.85 1.90
C TYR A 69 8.94 -13.66 1.57
N THR A 70 7.65 -13.76 1.91
CA THR A 70 6.70 -12.65 1.75
C THR A 70 7.10 -11.43 2.60
N ALA A 71 7.50 -11.65 3.86
CA ALA A 71 7.95 -10.58 4.74
C ALA A 71 9.20 -9.87 4.22
N LEU A 72 10.20 -10.63 3.72
CA LEU A 72 11.40 -10.08 3.09
C LEU A 72 11.07 -9.32 1.80
N SER A 73 10.14 -9.83 1.00
CA SER A 73 9.68 -9.16 -0.22
C SER A 73 9.02 -7.82 0.09
N MET A 74 8.21 -7.75 1.15
CA MET A 74 7.57 -6.49 1.58
C MET A 74 8.58 -5.43 2.01
N LEU A 75 9.73 -5.82 2.56
CA LEU A 75 10.82 -4.90 2.90
C LEU A 75 11.39 -4.18 1.67
N VAL A 76 11.24 -4.76 0.47
CA VAL A 76 11.71 -4.18 -0.80
C VAL A 76 10.57 -3.49 -1.54
N VAL A 77 9.39 -4.10 -1.61
CA VAL A 77 8.24 -3.58 -2.37
C VAL A 77 7.71 -2.28 -1.76
N VAL A 78 7.60 -2.20 -0.43
CA VAL A 78 7.07 -1.00 0.26
C VAL A 78 7.92 0.25 -0.01
N PRO A 79 9.25 0.25 0.17
CA PRO A 79 10.04 1.46 -0.09
C PRO A 79 10.06 1.84 -1.58
N ILE A 80 10.04 0.88 -2.50
CA ILE A 80 9.92 1.16 -3.95
C ILE A 80 8.59 1.86 -4.23
N PHE A 81 7.49 1.30 -3.72
CA PHE A 81 6.17 1.89 -3.89
C PHE A 81 6.10 3.30 -3.31
N LEU A 82 6.63 3.53 -2.10
CA LEU A 82 6.68 4.86 -1.49
C LEU A 82 7.55 5.85 -2.29
N ALA A 83 8.67 5.41 -2.84
CA ALA A 83 9.52 6.25 -3.68
C ALA A 83 8.79 6.68 -4.96
N ILE A 84 8.06 5.75 -5.60
CA ILE A 84 7.22 6.06 -6.76
C ILE A 84 6.09 7.00 -6.36
N ALA A 85 5.38 6.70 -5.27
CA ALA A 85 4.28 7.51 -4.79
C ALA A 85 4.72 8.95 -4.51
N TYR A 86 5.87 9.11 -3.85
CA TYR A 86 6.46 10.42 -3.58
C TYR A 86 6.97 11.12 -4.84
N GLY A 87 7.53 10.39 -5.81
CA GLY A 87 8.00 10.99 -7.07
C GLY A 87 6.85 11.47 -7.98
N VAL A 88 5.75 10.72 -8.01
CA VAL A 88 4.63 10.94 -8.95
C VAL A 88 3.52 11.81 -8.36
N PHE A 89 3.19 11.61 -7.08
CA PHE A 89 1.99 12.20 -6.45
C PHE A 89 2.29 13.25 -5.39
N LYS A 90 3.56 13.60 -5.14
CA LYS A 90 3.88 14.68 -4.20
C LYS A 90 3.19 15.97 -4.62
N GLN A 91 2.20 16.38 -3.83
CA GLN A 91 1.62 17.71 -3.95
C GLN A 91 2.72 18.75 -3.71
N LYS A 92 2.83 19.72 -4.62
CA LYS A 92 3.44 21.01 -4.28
C LYS A 92 2.56 21.61 -3.19
N SER A 93 3.13 21.71 -1.99
CA SER A 93 2.51 22.29 -0.80
C SER A 93 1.62 23.52 -1.09
N PRO A 94 0.48 23.70 -0.39
CA PRO A 94 -0.48 24.81 -0.58
C PRO A 94 0.08 26.23 -0.45
N GLN A 95 1.35 26.39 -0.02
CA GLN A 95 2.01 27.69 0.10
C GLN A 95 2.05 28.50 -1.20
N SER A 96 1.91 27.88 -2.38
CA SER A 96 1.86 28.65 -3.64
C SER A 96 0.53 29.39 -3.87
N VAL A 97 -0.58 28.90 -3.29
CA VAL A 97 -1.91 29.52 -3.44
C VAL A 97 -2.07 30.71 -2.49
N SER A 98 -1.45 30.67 -1.31
CA SER A 98 -1.44 31.80 -0.38
C SER A 98 -0.59 32.98 -0.89
N GLN A 99 0.50 32.70 -1.61
CA GLN A 99 1.39 33.73 -2.15
C GLN A 99 0.80 34.48 -3.36
N SER A 100 -0.05 33.86 -4.18
CA SER A 100 -0.69 34.55 -5.31
C SER A 100 -1.75 35.55 -4.86
N HIS A 101 -2.45 35.26 -3.75
CA HIS A 101 -3.48 36.14 -3.20
C HIS A 101 -2.91 37.39 -2.51
N GLN A 102 -1.67 37.33 -2.01
CA GLN A 102 -0.99 38.52 -1.46
C GLN A 102 -0.34 39.41 -2.53
N LYS A 103 -0.05 38.89 -3.73
CA LYS A 103 0.66 39.65 -4.76
C LYS A 103 -0.26 40.50 -5.66
N GLY A 104 -1.58 40.27 -5.63
CA GLY A 104 -2.57 41.01 -6.41
C GLY A 104 -3.21 42.22 -5.70
N ARG A 105 -2.73 42.58 -4.50
CA ARG A 105 -3.21 43.73 -3.72
C ARG A 105 -2.15 44.83 -3.66
N TRP A 106 -1.85 45.45 -4.79
CA TRP A 106 -1.21 46.76 -4.88
C TRP A 106 -1.70 47.47 -6.13
#